data_AF-G1FMF0-F1
#
_entry.id   AF-G1FMF0-F1
#
_cell.length_a   1.000
_cell.length_b   1.000
_cell.length_c   1.000
_cell.angle_alpha   90.00
_cell.angle_beta   90.00
_cell.angle_gamma   90.00
#
_symmetry.space_group_name_H-M   'P 1'
#
loop_
_entity.id
_entity.type
_entity.pdbx_description
1 polymer ?
#
loop_
_entity_poly.entity_id
_entity_poly.type
_entity_poly.pdbx_seq_one_letter_code
_entity_poly.pdbx_strand_id
1 'polypeptide(L)'
;REGAFLNATAISLSGNKRLCGGIPQLKLPRCVANRSKNGKTSLGVKLMIALLTPLLVLGFVMSILVINRLRKTNRQSSLASSLSSKQELLLKVSYRNLHKATGGFSSANLIGAGSFGSVYRGILDPNETVVAVKVLFMRQRKTLKSFMAECEILKNIRHRNLVKILTACSSVDFQGNDFKALVYEFMPNGTLESWLHPFPRTNGIDEDLKILSFHQRLNIA
;
A
#
# COMPACT_ATOMS: atom_id res chain seq x y z
N ARG A 1 22.95 40.11 57.23
CA ARG A 1 21.95 39.09 57.63
C ARG A 1 20.90 39.81 58.48
N GLU A 2 19.96 40.47 57.82
CA GLU A 2 18.80 41.06 58.47
C GLU A 2 17.63 40.12 58.18
N GLY A 3 16.99 39.61 59.23
CA GLY A 3 15.91 38.65 59.08
C GLY A 3 14.86 38.90 60.15
N ALA A 4 13.60 38.64 59.83
CA ALA A 4 12.43 38.94 60.67
C ALA A 4 12.44 38.26 62.06
N PHE A 5 13.41 37.39 62.35
CA PHE A 5 13.49 36.61 63.58
C PHE A 5 14.63 37.03 64.52
N LEU A 6 15.23 38.22 64.33
CA LEU A 6 16.32 38.72 65.18
C LEU A 6 15.84 39.18 66.57
N ASN A 7 14.60 39.68 66.65
CA ASN A 7 14.03 40.15 67.91
C ASN A 7 13.09 39.09 68.51
N ALA A 8 13.59 38.33 69.49
CA ALA A 8 12.86 37.23 70.10
C ALA A 8 11.60 37.66 70.89
N THR A 9 11.52 38.91 71.36
CA THR A 9 10.34 39.41 72.09
C THR A 9 9.23 39.93 71.18
N ALA A 10 9.53 40.21 69.92
CA ALA A 10 8.56 40.72 68.94
C ALA A 10 7.82 39.62 68.16
N ILE A 11 8.15 38.33 68.41
CA ILE A 11 7.63 37.20 67.64
C ILE A 11 6.98 36.15 68.55
N SER A 12 5.80 35.66 68.14
CA SER A 12 5.13 34.54 68.80
C SER A 12 5.27 33.28 67.95
N LEU A 13 5.93 32.25 68.49
CA LEU A 13 6.17 30.97 67.82
C LEU A 13 5.33 29.82 68.41
N SER A 14 4.38 30.13 69.30
CA SER A 14 3.53 29.14 69.95
C SER A 14 2.77 28.29 68.91
N GLY A 15 2.81 26.96 69.07
CA GLY A 15 2.16 25.99 68.16
C GLY A 15 3.02 25.43 67.03
N ASN A 16 4.18 26.01 66.71
CA ASN A 16 5.01 25.58 65.57
C ASN A 16 6.05 24.50 65.93
N LYS A 17 5.59 23.26 66.17
CA LYS A 17 6.41 22.15 66.69
C LYS A 17 7.53 21.63 65.77
N ARG A 18 7.57 22.05 64.49
CA ARG A 18 8.58 21.59 63.51
C ARG A 18 9.68 22.61 63.23
N LEU A 19 9.67 23.76 63.90
CA LEU A 19 10.76 24.74 63.78
C LEU A 19 12.00 24.22 64.50
N CYS A 20 13.15 24.40 63.86
CA CYS A 20 14.45 24.04 64.39
C CYS A 20 15.49 25.09 63.95
N GLY A 21 16.58 25.26 64.71
CA GLY A 21 17.65 26.24 64.43
C GLY A 21 17.35 27.64 64.97
N GLY A 22 17.75 28.68 64.23
CA GLY A 22 17.55 30.09 64.64
C GLY A 22 18.55 30.61 65.68
N ILE A 23 18.26 31.79 66.25
CA ILE A 23 19.10 32.44 67.27
C ILE A 23 18.92 31.78 68.65
N PRO A 24 19.94 31.80 69.52
CA PRO A 24 19.89 31.11 70.81
C PRO A 24 18.74 31.53 71.72
N GLN A 25 18.26 32.78 71.62
CA GLN A 25 17.17 33.28 72.46
C GLN A 25 15.83 32.56 72.21
N LEU A 26 15.64 31.94 71.03
CA LEU A 26 14.40 31.24 70.67
C LEU A 26 14.31 29.81 71.20
N LYS A 27 15.41 29.25 71.74
CA LYS A 27 15.47 27.90 72.33
C LYS A 27 14.87 26.78 71.44
N LEU A 28 14.94 26.93 70.12
CA LEU A 28 14.45 25.92 69.18
C LEU A 28 15.41 24.71 69.12
N PRO A 29 14.91 23.50 68.83
CA PRO A 29 15.75 22.31 68.67
C PRO A 29 16.70 22.45 67.48
N ARG A 30 17.82 21.73 67.46
CA ARG A 30 18.71 21.71 66.28
C ARG A 30 18.06 20.95 65.13
N CYS A 31 18.21 21.46 63.90
CA CYS A 31 17.75 20.74 62.72
C CYS A 31 18.62 19.50 62.49
N VAL A 32 17.98 18.35 62.34
CA VAL A 32 18.65 17.10 61.96
C VAL A 32 18.70 17.05 60.44
N ALA A 33 19.88 17.22 59.86
CA ALA A 33 20.10 16.96 58.45
C ALA A 33 20.16 15.43 58.23
N ASN A 34 19.04 14.82 57.84
CA ASN A 34 19.04 13.43 57.38
C ASN A 34 19.79 13.35 56.05
N ARG A 35 21.08 12.97 56.08
CA ARG A 35 21.78 12.55 54.85
C ARG A 35 21.19 11.23 54.40
N SER A 36 20.49 11.22 53.26
CA SER A 36 20.10 9.98 52.58
C SER A 36 21.36 9.12 52.37
N LYS A 37 21.41 7.95 53.01
CA LYS A 37 22.42 6.94 52.68
C LYS A 37 22.02 6.31 51.35
N ASN A 38 22.47 6.88 50.24
CA ASN A 38 22.40 6.20 48.95
C ASN A 38 23.17 4.88 49.08
N GLY A 39 22.45 3.76 49.07
CA GLY A 39 23.03 2.42 49.19
C GLY A 39 24.04 2.20 48.07
N LYS A 40 25.31 2.03 48.43
CA LYS A 40 26.36 1.69 47.47
C LYS A 40 26.08 0.27 46.97
N THR A 41 25.68 0.12 45.71
CA THR A 41 25.52 -1.21 45.10
C THR A 41 26.88 -1.91 45.03
N SER A 42 26.93 -3.16 45.48
CA SER A 42 28.17 -3.93 45.55
C SER A 42 28.74 -4.20 44.15
N LEU A 43 30.06 -4.34 44.06
CA LEU A 43 30.77 -4.60 42.79
C LEU A 43 30.23 -5.84 42.08
N GLY A 44 29.86 -6.88 42.83
CA GLY A 44 29.25 -8.10 42.31
C GLY A 44 27.94 -7.84 41.57
N VAL A 45 27.04 -7.00 42.12
CA VAL A 45 25.77 -6.66 41.47
C VAL A 45 26.02 -5.88 40.17
N LYS A 46 27.02 -5.01 40.12
CA LYS A 46 27.38 -4.28 38.89
C LYS A 46 27.90 -5.21 37.80
N LEU A 47 28.74 -6.17 38.15
CA LEU A 47 29.25 -7.18 37.20
C LEU A 47 28.14 -8.09 36.68
N MET A 48 27.21 -8.50 37.56
CA MET A 48 26.06 -9.31 37.16
C MET A 48 25.14 -8.56 36.20
N ILE A 49 24.86 -7.27 36.47
CA ILE A 49 24.08 -6.44 35.54
C ILE A 49 24.82 -6.29 34.20
N ALA A 50 26.13 -6.03 34.23
CA ALA A 50 26.93 -5.85 33.02
C ALA A 50 26.97 -7.11 32.13
N LEU A 51 26.87 -8.31 32.70
CA LEU A 51 26.91 -9.58 31.96
C LEU A 51 25.51 -10.09 31.55
N LEU A 52 24.49 -9.93 32.41
CA LEU A 52 23.15 -10.44 32.13
C LEU A 52 22.34 -9.53 31.20
N THR A 53 22.56 -8.22 31.26
CA THR A 53 21.80 -7.27 30.41
C THR A 53 22.10 -7.40 28.91
N PRO A 54 23.35 -7.59 28.43
CA PRO A 54 23.61 -7.75 27.00
C PRO A 54 23.00 -9.04 26.45
N LEU A 55 23.04 -10.13 27.22
CA LEU A 55 22.47 -11.42 26.82
C LEU A 55 20.94 -11.34 26.66
N LEU A 56 20.25 -10.66 27.59
CA LEU A 56 18.80 -10.42 27.51
C LEU A 56 18.43 -9.54 26.32
N VAL A 57 19.16 -8.45 26.09
CA VAL A 57 18.91 -7.54 24.95
C VAL A 57 19.16 -8.25 23.63
N LEU A 58 20.25 -9.00 23.51
CA LEU A 58 20.56 -9.76 22.30
C LEU A 58 19.50 -10.84 22.04
N GLY A 59 19.06 -11.55 23.07
CA GLY A 59 17.97 -12.53 22.97
C GLY A 59 16.65 -11.89 22.52
N PHE A 60 16.32 -10.71 23.04
CA PHE A 60 15.12 -9.96 22.65
C PHE A 60 15.19 -9.45 21.21
N VAL A 61 16.35 -8.96 20.76
CA VAL A 61 16.54 -8.54 19.36
C VAL A 61 16.45 -9.76 18.43
N MET A 62 17.09 -10.88 18.78
CA MET A 62 17.02 -12.10 17.98
C MET A 62 15.59 -12.67 17.93
N SER A 63 14.85 -12.63 19.03
CA SER A 63 13.45 -13.06 19.03
C SER A 63 12.57 -12.16 18.17
N ILE A 64 12.76 -10.83 18.20
CA ILE A 64 12.07 -9.89 17.30
C ILE A 64 12.43 -10.18 15.84
N LEU A 65 13.71 -10.39 15.53
CA LEU A 65 14.14 -10.72 14.17
C LEU A 65 13.51 -12.04 13.72
N VAL A 66 13.54 -13.09 14.54
CA VAL A 66 12.90 -14.38 14.23
C VAL A 66 11.39 -14.22 14.07
N ILE A 67 10.70 -13.54 14.98
CA ILE A 67 9.26 -13.25 14.87
C ILE A 67 8.97 -12.46 13.59
N ASN A 68 9.78 -11.48 13.23
CA ASN A 68 9.61 -10.72 11.99
C ASN A 68 9.90 -11.58 10.75
N ARG A 69 10.87 -12.51 10.80
CA ARG A 69 11.14 -13.47 9.71
C ARG A 69 10.02 -14.48 9.58
N LEU A 70 9.48 -14.99 10.69
CA LEU A 70 8.34 -15.89 10.73
C LEU A 70 7.07 -15.17 10.27
N ARG A 71 6.82 -13.93 10.71
CA ARG A 71 5.72 -13.08 10.22
C ARG A 71 5.88 -12.71 8.76
N LYS A 72 7.10 -12.47 8.26
CA LYS A 72 7.38 -12.20 6.85
C LYS A 72 7.19 -13.46 6.00
N THR A 73 7.63 -14.62 6.48
CA THR A 73 7.45 -15.92 5.81
C THR A 73 5.98 -16.30 5.80
N ASN A 74 5.25 -16.07 6.90
CA ASN A 74 3.81 -16.30 6.99
C ASN A 74 3.02 -15.25 6.21
N ARG A 75 3.49 -13.99 6.08
CA ARG A 75 2.93 -13.01 5.12
C ARG A 75 3.19 -13.42 3.69
N GLN A 76 4.37 -13.97 3.37
CA GLN A 76 4.65 -14.49 2.02
C GLN A 76 3.89 -15.77 1.74
N SER A 77 3.69 -16.66 2.72
CA SER A 77 2.92 -17.90 2.55
C SER A 77 1.44 -17.63 2.57
N SER A 78 0.93 -16.68 3.37
CA SER A 78 -0.47 -16.25 3.38
C SER A 78 -0.81 -15.37 2.19
N LEU A 79 0.13 -14.54 1.69
CA LEU A 79 0.00 -13.86 0.41
C LEU A 79 0.12 -14.86 -0.74
N ALA A 80 1.02 -15.86 -0.70
CA ALA A 80 1.12 -16.90 -1.72
C ALA A 80 -0.07 -17.87 -1.69
N SER A 81 -0.63 -18.20 -0.52
CA SER A 81 -1.79 -19.08 -0.38
C SER A 81 -3.11 -18.36 -0.61
N SER A 82 -3.22 -17.06 -0.26
CA SER A 82 -4.34 -16.21 -0.71
C SER A 82 -4.22 -15.81 -2.18
N LEU A 83 -3.01 -15.67 -2.73
CA LEU A 83 -2.79 -15.59 -4.18
C LEU A 83 -3.16 -16.90 -4.84
N SER A 84 -2.82 -18.06 -4.26
CA SER A 84 -3.14 -19.39 -4.81
C SER A 84 -4.63 -19.71 -4.75
N SER A 85 -5.34 -19.38 -3.67
CA SER A 85 -6.79 -19.60 -3.56
C SER A 85 -7.61 -18.55 -4.31
N LYS A 86 -7.09 -17.34 -4.50
CA LYS A 86 -7.68 -16.31 -5.39
C LYS A 86 -7.20 -16.47 -6.85
N GLN A 87 -6.17 -17.28 -7.11
CA GLN A 87 -5.73 -17.73 -8.44
C GLN A 87 -6.79 -18.60 -9.10
N GLU A 88 -7.62 -19.31 -8.32
CA GLU A 88 -8.62 -20.23 -8.85
C GLU A 88 -9.84 -19.55 -9.48
N LEU A 89 -9.99 -18.21 -9.34
CA LEU A 89 -10.99 -17.42 -10.09
C LEU A 89 -10.36 -16.46 -11.11
N LEU A 90 -9.05 -16.54 -11.31
CA LEU A 90 -8.34 -15.78 -12.35
C LEU A 90 -8.43 -16.57 -13.66
N LEU A 91 -9.15 -16.03 -14.65
CA LEU A 91 -8.92 -16.38 -16.06
C LEU A 91 -7.43 -16.14 -16.35
N LYS A 92 -6.61 -17.19 -16.19
CA LYS A 92 -5.18 -17.20 -16.51
C LYS A 92 -5.07 -17.31 -18.02
N VAL A 93 -5.20 -16.17 -18.68
CA VAL A 93 -5.18 -16.11 -20.14
C VAL A 93 -3.73 -16.12 -20.62
N SER A 94 -3.40 -17.06 -21.51
CA SER A 94 -2.07 -17.19 -22.12
C SER A 94 -1.98 -16.39 -23.42
N TYR A 95 -0.76 -16.20 -23.95
CA TYR A 95 -0.56 -15.66 -25.30
C TYR A 95 -1.33 -16.45 -26.35
N ARG A 96 -1.28 -17.79 -26.30
CA ARG A 96 -2.02 -18.67 -27.23
C ARG A 96 -3.53 -18.41 -27.19
N ASN A 97 -4.09 -18.21 -25.99
CA ASN A 97 -5.51 -17.93 -25.84
C ASN A 97 -5.86 -16.58 -26.49
N LEU A 98 -5.07 -15.53 -26.24
CA LEU A 98 -5.29 -14.20 -26.84
C LEU A 98 -5.08 -14.20 -28.35
N HIS A 99 -4.06 -14.90 -28.83
CA HIS A 99 -3.78 -15.08 -30.25
C HIS A 99 -4.97 -15.76 -30.94
N LYS A 100 -5.50 -16.85 -30.38
CA LYS A 100 -6.71 -17.50 -30.93
C LYS A 100 -7.92 -16.56 -30.89
N ALA A 101 -8.18 -15.95 -29.74
CA ALA A 101 -9.34 -15.09 -29.51
C ALA A 101 -9.41 -13.89 -30.47
N THR A 102 -8.25 -13.37 -30.89
CA THR A 102 -8.13 -12.18 -31.75
C THR A 102 -7.87 -12.52 -33.22
N GLY A 103 -7.92 -13.80 -33.62
CA GLY A 103 -7.59 -14.23 -34.97
C GLY A 103 -6.14 -13.91 -35.37
N GLY A 104 -5.21 -14.06 -34.43
CA GLY A 104 -3.79 -13.76 -34.60
C GLY A 104 -3.47 -12.27 -34.57
N PHE A 105 -4.22 -11.47 -33.79
CA PHE A 105 -4.11 -10.01 -33.79
C PHE A 105 -4.33 -9.40 -35.20
N SER A 106 -5.28 -9.98 -35.95
CA SER A 106 -5.62 -9.53 -37.31
C SER A 106 -6.12 -8.09 -37.33
N SER A 107 -5.81 -7.36 -38.42
CA SER A 107 -6.30 -6.00 -38.65
C SER A 107 -7.83 -5.92 -38.70
N ALA A 108 -8.51 -7.00 -39.11
CA ALA A 108 -9.97 -7.09 -39.08
C ALA A 108 -10.56 -7.00 -37.66
N ASN A 109 -9.76 -7.34 -36.64
CA ASN A 109 -10.15 -7.24 -35.24
C ASN A 109 -9.56 -6.00 -34.54
N LEU A 110 -8.82 -5.14 -35.24
CA LEU A 110 -8.24 -3.94 -34.64
C LEU A 110 -9.35 -2.90 -34.40
N ILE A 111 -9.53 -2.50 -33.14
CA ILE A 111 -10.54 -1.50 -32.74
C ILE A 111 -9.91 -0.16 -32.34
N GLY A 112 -8.59 -0.10 -32.17
CA GLY A 112 -7.87 1.15 -31.94
C GLY A 112 -6.36 0.94 -31.83
N ALA A 113 -5.59 1.98 -32.16
CA ALA A 113 -4.14 1.98 -32.02
C ALA A 113 -3.69 3.35 -31.48
N GLY A 114 -2.67 3.34 -30.62
CA GLY A 114 -2.11 4.56 -30.06
C GLY A 114 -0.66 4.37 -29.64
N SER A 115 -0.08 5.38 -29.00
CA SER A 115 1.34 5.40 -28.62
C SER A 115 1.76 4.29 -27.65
N PHE A 116 0.83 3.74 -26.89
CA PHE A 116 1.07 2.73 -25.85
C PHE A 116 0.77 1.30 -26.31
N GLY A 117 0.21 1.10 -27.51
CA GLY A 117 -0.21 -0.21 -27.95
C GLY A 117 -1.37 -0.20 -28.93
N SER A 118 -1.78 -1.42 -29.28
CA SER A 118 -2.92 -1.69 -30.16
C SER A 118 -3.99 -2.46 -29.40
N VAL A 119 -5.26 -2.16 -29.68
CA VAL A 119 -6.41 -2.78 -29.04
C VAL A 119 -7.17 -3.60 -30.06
N TYR A 120 -7.40 -4.88 -29.75
CA TYR A 120 -8.09 -5.82 -30.61
C TYR A 120 -9.37 -6.32 -29.96
N ARG A 121 -10.43 -6.48 -30.74
CA ARG A 121 -11.60 -7.25 -30.34
C ARG A 121 -11.23 -8.74 -30.33
N GLY A 122 -11.66 -9.47 -29.32
CA GLY A 122 -11.48 -10.91 -29.27
C GLY A 122 -12.63 -11.63 -28.57
N ILE A 123 -12.70 -12.94 -28.78
CA ILE A 123 -13.69 -13.82 -28.15
C ILE A 123 -12.91 -14.90 -27.37
N LEU A 124 -13.02 -14.90 -26.05
CA LEU A 124 -12.32 -15.84 -25.17
C LEU A 124 -13.15 -17.11 -24.94
N ASP A 125 -12.54 -18.25 -25.25
CA ASP A 125 -13.04 -19.59 -24.88
C ASP A 125 -12.92 -19.84 -23.37
N PRO A 126 -13.75 -20.73 -22.79
CA PRO A 126 -14.86 -21.46 -23.42
C PRO A 126 -16.19 -20.70 -23.41
N ASN A 127 -16.30 -19.60 -22.65
CA ASN A 127 -17.58 -18.91 -22.41
C ASN A 127 -17.93 -17.86 -23.49
N GLU A 128 -17.24 -17.88 -24.64
CA GLU A 128 -17.40 -16.92 -25.74
C GLU A 128 -17.43 -15.45 -25.29
N THR A 129 -16.62 -15.11 -24.28
CA THR A 129 -16.65 -13.76 -23.70
C THR A 129 -16.00 -12.77 -24.66
N VAL A 130 -16.76 -11.79 -25.13
CA VAL A 130 -16.24 -10.71 -25.98
C VAL A 130 -15.39 -9.75 -25.13
N VAL A 131 -14.15 -9.53 -25.56
CA VAL A 131 -13.16 -8.73 -24.82
C VAL A 131 -12.44 -7.73 -25.73
N ALA A 132 -11.85 -6.71 -25.11
CA ALA A 132 -10.88 -5.84 -25.76
C ALA A 132 -9.47 -6.17 -25.23
N VAL A 133 -8.59 -6.63 -26.12
CA VAL A 133 -7.21 -7.03 -25.81
C VAL A 133 -6.28 -5.89 -26.20
N LYS A 134 -5.75 -5.17 -25.22
CA LYS A 134 -4.74 -4.13 -25.42
C LYS A 134 -3.35 -4.74 -25.35
N VAL A 135 -2.73 -4.93 -26.50
CA VAL A 135 -1.33 -5.36 -26.65
C VAL A 135 -0.43 -4.14 -26.47
N LEU A 136 0.52 -4.22 -25.54
CA LEU A 136 1.35 -3.08 -25.17
C LEU A 136 2.65 -3.05 -25.97
N PHE A 137 3.05 -1.85 -26.42
CA PHE A 137 4.36 -1.68 -27.06
C PHE A 137 5.48 -1.73 -26.03
N MET A 138 6.30 -2.77 -26.11
CA MET A 138 7.41 -3.00 -25.20
C MET A 138 8.59 -2.08 -25.52
N ARG A 139 8.64 -0.89 -24.91
CA ARG A 139 9.75 0.07 -25.12
C ARG A 139 10.94 -0.12 -24.18
N GLN A 140 10.81 -0.83 -23.06
CA GLN A 140 11.93 -1.14 -22.16
C GLN A 140 11.77 -2.52 -21.52
N ARG A 141 12.80 -3.37 -21.65
CA ARG A 141 12.90 -4.73 -21.04
C ARG A 141 12.95 -4.72 -19.50
N LYS A 142 13.04 -3.54 -18.87
CA LYS A 142 13.18 -3.45 -17.42
C LYS A 142 11.80 -3.47 -16.77
N THR A 143 11.60 -4.49 -15.92
CA THR A 143 10.56 -4.63 -14.88
C THR A 143 9.33 -5.53 -15.18
N LEU A 144 9.57 -6.80 -15.54
CA LEU A 144 8.51 -7.83 -15.56
C LEU A 144 7.73 -7.95 -14.23
N LYS A 145 8.42 -7.77 -13.09
CA LYS A 145 7.82 -7.90 -11.74
C LYS A 145 6.94 -6.72 -11.34
N SER A 146 7.26 -5.48 -11.74
CA SER A 146 6.40 -4.32 -11.43
C SER A 146 5.14 -4.33 -12.29
N PHE A 147 5.24 -4.69 -13.57
CA PHE A 147 4.09 -4.73 -14.46
C PHE A 147 2.97 -5.63 -13.95
N MET A 148 3.28 -6.84 -13.51
CA MET A 148 2.26 -7.74 -12.98
C MET A 148 1.67 -7.24 -11.66
N ALA A 149 2.48 -6.64 -10.79
CA ALA A 149 2.00 -6.03 -9.55
C ALA A 149 1.08 -4.83 -9.83
N GLU A 150 1.46 -3.96 -10.76
CA GLU A 150 0.66 -2.83 -11.22
C GLU A 150 -0.63 -3.30 -11.88
N CYS A 151 -0.58 -4.34 -12.73
CA CYS A 151 -1.77 -4.92 -13.34
C CYS A 151 -2.72 -5.53 -12.30
N GLU A 152 -2.19 -6.19 -11.28
CA GLU A 152 -3.02 -6.74 -10.20
C GLU A 152 -3.70 -5.62 -9.40
N ILE A 153 -3.02 -4.49 -9.20
CA ILE A 153 -3.65 -3.29 -8.62
C ILE A 153 -4.75 -2.77 -9.54
N LEU A 154 -4.45 -2.56 -10.83
CA LEU A 154 -5.38 -2.01 -11.82
C LEU A 154 -6.62 -2.90 -12.02
N LYS A 155 -6.47 -4.23 -11.96
CA LYS A 155 -7.58 -5.19 -12.02
C LYS A 155 -8.58 -5.01 -10.87
N ASN A 156 -8.12 -4.57 -9.71
CA ASN A 156 -8.97 -4.41 -8.54
C ASN A 156 -9.69 -3.05 -8.49
N ILE A 157 -9.34 -2.11 -9.38
CA ILE A 157 -10.04 -0.83 -9.50
C ILE A 157 -11.42 -1.07 -10.11
N ARG A 158 -12.47 -0.68 -9.38
CA ARG A 158 -13.86 -0.74 -9.85
C ARG A 158 -14.51 0.62 -9.70
N HIS A 159 -14.90 1.21 -10.81
CA HIS A 159 -15.62 2.47 -10.84
C HIS A 159 -16.56 2.49 -12.04
N ARG A 160 -17.74 3.11 -11.90
CA ARG A 160 -18.76 3.19 -12.98
C ARG A 160 -18.27 3.83 -14.27
N ASN A 161 -17.28 4.72 -14.18
CA ASN A 161 -16.73 5.47 -15.32
C ASN A 161 -15.34 4.97 -15.75
N LEU A 162 -14.93 3.77 -15.28
CA LEU A 162 -13.67 3.14 -15.70
C LEU A 162 -13.98 1.78 -16.30
N VAL A 163 -13.47 1.54 -17.52
CA VAL A 163 -13.60 0.25 -18.19
C VAL A 163 -12.91 -0.82 -17.34
N LYS A 164 -13.65 -1.87 -17.01
CA LYS A 164 -13.17 -2.95 -16.13
C LYS A 164 -12.07 -3.75 -16.82
N ILE A 165 -10.94 -3.89 -16.13
CA ILE A 165 -9.91 -4.86 -16.47
C ILE A 165 -10.35 -6.23 -15.95
N LEU A 166 -10.48 -7.18 -16.85
CA LEU A 166 -10.83 -8.57 -16.54
C LEU A 166 -9.61 -9.33 -16.05
N THR A 167 -8.51 -9.22 -16.79
CA THR A 167 -7.25 -9.93 -16.50
C THR A 167 -6.09 -9.29 -17.27
N ALA A 168 -4.87 -9.77 -17.00
CA ALA A 168 -3.67 -9.37 -17.70
C ALA A 168 -2.89 -10.62 -18.13
N CYS A 169 -2.21 -10.51 -19.27
CA CYS A 169 -1.31 -11.53 -19.78
C CYS A 169 0.12 -10.98 -19.75
N SER A 170 1.02 -11.71 -19.09
CA SER A 170 2.47 -11.53 -19.20
C SER A 170 3.05 -12.89 -19.58
N SER A 171 3.52 -13.02 -20.82
CA SER A 171 3.96 -14.30 -21.39
C SER A 171 5.07 -14.05 -22.42
N VAL A 172 5.42 -15.08 -23.18
CA VAL A 172 6.29 -14.99 -24.36
C VAL A 172 5.47 -15.33 -25.60
N ASP A 173 5.71 -14.65 -26.70
CA ASP A 173 5.10 -14.97 -27.99
C ASP A 173 5.70 -16.25 -28.60
N PHE A 174 5.17 -16.69 -29.75
CA PHE A 174 5.68 -17.89 -30.43
C PHE A 174 7.12 -17.72 -30.96
N GLN A 175 7.65 -16.50 -31.01
CA GLN A 175 9.01 -16.18 -31.45
C GLN A 175 9.98 -16.03 -30.26
N GLY A 176 9.49 -16.17 -29.02
CA GLY A 176 10.28 -16.00 -27.80
C GLY A 176 10.45 -14.55 -27.33
N ASN A 177 9.71 -13.59 -27.89
CA ASN A 177 9.72 -12.21 -27.41
C ASN A 177 8.79 -12.03 -26.22
N ASP A 178 9.13 -11.09 -25.34
CA ASP A 178 8.27 -10.70 -24.23
C ASP A 178 6.93 -10.15 -24.75
N PHE A 179 5.83 -10.72 -24.26
CA PHE A 179 4.48 -10.31 -24.61
C PHE A 179 3.70 -9.85 -23.38
N LYS A 180 3.09 -8.67 -23.49
CA LYS A 180 2.23 -8.11 -22.45
C LYS A 180 0.93 -7.58 -23.04
N ALA A 181 -0.18 -7.96 -22.40
CA ALA A 181 -1.50 -7.46 -22.76
C ALA A 181 -2.40 -7.28 -21.55
N LEU A 182 -3.29 -6.30 -21.66
CA LEU A 182 -4.41 -6.09 -20.74
C LEU A 182 -5.70 -6.54 -21.43
N VAL A 183 -6.54 -7.25 -20.70
CA VAL A 183 -7.84 -7.73 -21.20
C VAL A 183 -8.93 -6.95 -20.48
N TYR A 184 -9.69 -6.18 -21.24
CA TYR A 184 -10.80 -5.38 -20.77
C TYR A 184 -12.14 -6.00 -21.18
N GLU A 185 -13.19 -5.63 -20.46
CA GLU A 185 -14.54 -5.81 -20.99
C GLU A 185 -14.70 -5.04 -22.31
N PHE A 186 -15.42 -5.64 -23.26
CA PHE A 186 -15.66 -5.01 -24.55
C PHE A 186 -16.80 -3.98 -24.44
N MET A 187 -16.58 -2.79 -24.97
CA MET A 187 -17.59 -1.73 -25.04
C MET A 187 -18.21 -1.69 -26.44
N PRO A 188 -19.46 -2.17 -26.63
CA PRO A 188 -20.07 -2.33 -27.95
C PRO A 188 -20.35 -1.00 -28.64
N ASN A 189 -20.57 0.06 -27.86
CA ASN A 189 -20.85 1.39 -28.39
C ASN A 189 -19.58 2.11 -28.90
N GLY A 190 -18.39 1.53 -28.74
CA GLY A 190 -17.16 2.16 -29.22
C GLY A 190 -16.76 3.43 -28.45
N THR A 191 -16.00 4.31 -29.10
CA THR A 191 -15.42 5.50 -28.46
C THR A 191 -16.35 6.70 -28.57
N LEU A 192 -16.36 7.56 -27.55
CA LEU A 192 -17.12 8.82 -27.57
C LEU A 192 -16.75 9.70 -28.79
N GLU A 193 -15.50 9.69 -29.19
CA GLU A 193 -15.02 10.38 -30.40
C GLU A 193 -15.84 9.98 -31.64
N SER A 194 -16.14 8.68 -31.80
CA SER A 194 -16.94 8.20 -32.94
C SER A 194 -18.41 8.64 -32.89
N TRP A 195 -18.94 8.95 -31.71
CA TRP A 195 -20.30 9.51 -31.55
C TRP A 195 -20.32 11.03 -31.74
N LEU A 196 -19.25 11.71 -31.37
CA LEU A 196 -19.15 13.18 -31.51
C LEU A 196 -18.74 13.60 -32.92
N HIS A 197 -17.93 12.78 -33.59
CA HIS A 197 -17.36 13.04 -34.90
C HIS A 197 -17.59 11.84 -35.83
N PRO A 198 -18.86 11.56 -36.22
CA PRO A 198 -19.14 10.47 -37.14
C PRO A 198 -18.51 10.76 -38.51
N PHE A 199 -17.62 9.87 -38.95
CA PHE A 199 -17.12 9.89 -40.32
C PHE A 199 -18.16 9.26 -41.25
N PRO A 200 -18.50 9.87 -42.39
CA PRO A 200 -19.35 9.24 -43.38
C PRO A 200 -18.63 8.01 -43.94
N ARG A 201 -19.08 6.81 -43.57
CA ARG A 201 -18.62 5.56 -44.18
C ARG A 201 -19.28 5.44 -45.55
N THR A 202 -18.49 5.27 -46.61
CA THR A 202 -18.91 5.20 -48.02
C THR A 202 -19.71 3.96 -48.40
N ASN A 203 -20.07 3.08 -47.47
CA ASN A 203 -20.77 1.84 -47.77
C ASN A 203 -22.16 1.89 -47.09
N GLY A 204 -23.17 2.15 -47.91
CA GLY A 204 -24.55 2.42 -47.53
C GLY A 204 -25.26 1.26 -46.85
N ILE A 205 -25.13 1.19 -45.54
CA ILE A 205 -26.14 0.60 -44.67
C ILE A 205 -26.44 1.66 -43.63
N ASP A 206 -27.73 1.99 -43.53
CA ASP A 206 -28.35 2.94 -42.61
C ASP A 206 -27.95 2.61 -41.16
N GLU A 207 -26.76 3.06 -40.73
CA GLU A 207 -26.42 3.14 -39.30
C GLU A 207 -27.10 4.41 -38.79
N ASP A 208 -28.18 4.21 -38.02
CA ASP A 208 -28.85 5.25 -37.23
C ASP A 208 -27.83 6.31 -36.79
N LEU A 209 -28.02 7.56 -37.25
CA LEU A 209 -27.14 8.66 -36.94
C LEU A 209 -26.90 8.70 -35.43
N LYS A 210 -25.67 8.39 -35.02
CA LYS A 210 -25.21 8.31 -33.63
C LYS A 210 -25.15 9.69 -32.98
N ILE A 211 -26.29 10.38 -32.90
CA ILE A 211 -26.40 11.75 -32.40
C ILE A 211 -26.74 11.70 -30.91
N LEU A 212 -25.80 12.13 -30.08
CA LEU A 212 -26.02 12.29 -28.65
C LEU A 212 -26.88 13.53 -28.36
N SER A 213 -27.96 13.35 -27.60
CA SER A 213 -28.79 14.44 -27.10
C SER A 213 -28.02 15.32 -26.10
N PHE A 214 -28.50 16.55 -25.88
CA PHE A 214 -27.89 17.45 -24.89
C PHE A 214 -27.83 16.82 -23.49
N HIS A 215 -28.92 16.17 -23.06
CA HIS A 215 -28.95 15.48 -21.77
C HIS A 215 -27.94 14.33 -21.68
N GLN A 216 -27.78 13.55 -22.75
CA GLN A 216 -26.77 12.49 -22.80
C GLN A 216 -25.36 13.05 -22.70
N ARG A 217 -25.07 14.15 -23.41
CA ARG A 217 -23.76 14.84 -23.34
C ARG A 217 -23.47 15.35 -21.93
N LEU A 218 -24.48 15.89 -21.24
CA LEU A 218 -24.35 16.37 -19.86
C LEU A 218 -24.03 15.22 -18.88
N ASN A 219 -24.61 14.04 -19.08
CA ASN A 219 -24.35 12.87 -18.23
C ASN A 219 -23.00 12.19 -18.51
N ILE A 220 -22.37 12.47 -19.66
CA ILE A 220 -21.05 11.95 -20.02
C ILE A 220 -19.93 12.81 -19.42
N ALA A 221 -20.16 14.12 -19.23
CA ALA A 221 -19.24 15.07 -18.64
C ALA A 221 -19.07 14.87 -17.12
#